data_AF-A0A267WJ82-F1
#
_entry.id   AF-A0A267WJ82-F1
#
_cell.length_a   1.000
_cell.length_b   1.000
_cell.length_c   1.000
_cell.angle_alpha   90.00
_cell.angle_beta   90.00
_cell.angle_gamma   90.00
#
_symmetry.space_group_name_H-M   'P 1'
#
loop_
_entity.id
_entity.type
_entity.pdbx_description
1 polymer ?
#
loop_
_entity_poly.entity_id
_entity_poly.type
_entity_poly.pdbx_seq_one_letter_code
_entity_poly.pdbx_strand_id
1 'polypeptide(L)'
;MRDTDPKGQLYRAWQLKELLRTPLKHPIGQATTELDRWVFRASRSRIPEIVGLAKKIRRRRPGILRTIRPGYSNARLEAFDNRIKVTIRMAYGFHHVDNLIALVMLRCGGLDIRLPQPAI
;
A
#
# COMPACT_ATOMS: atom_id res chain seq x y z
N MET A 1 -13.19 -35.14 -2.23
CA MET A 1 -12.69 -33.77 -1.93
C MET A 1 -11.25 -33.71 -2.41
N ARG A 2 -10.93 -32.83 -3.39
CA ARG A 2 -9.56 -32.69 -3.90
C ARG A 2 -8.75 -31.90 -2.87
N ASP A 3 -7.57 -32.42 -2.54
CA ASP A 3 -6.60 -31.77 -1.68
C ASP A 3 -6.13 -30.46 -2.35
N THR A 4 -6.60 -29.32 -1.84
CA THR A 4 -6.43 -28.00 -2.48
C THR A 4 -4.98 -27.48 -2.36
N ASP A 5 -4.13 -28.10 -1.53
CA ASP A 5 -2.75 -27.66 -1.32
C ASP A 5 -1.80 -28.83 -0.97
N PRO A 6 -1.49 -29.73 -1.93
CA PRO A 6 -0.70 -30.94 -1.69
C PRO A 6 0.75 -30.70 -1.24
N LYS A 7 1.20 -29.44 -1.18
CA LYS A 7 2.56 -29.05 -0.74
C LYS A 7 2.57 -28.13 0.48
N GLY A 8 1.41 -27.80 1.07
CA GLY A 8 1.30 -26.85 2.17
C GLY A 8 1.77 -25.43 1.81
N GLN A 9 1.78 -25.07 0.52
CA GLN A 9 2.27 -23.78 0.03
C GLN A 9 1.33 -22.64 0.40
N LEU A 10 0.02 -22.87 0.39
CA LEU A 10 -0.98 -21.87 0.75
C LEU A 10 -0.87 -21.48 2.22
N TYR A 11 -0.75 -22.48 3.10
CA TYR A 11 -0.56 -22.23 4.53
C TYR A 11 0.75 -21.48 4.83
N ARG A 12 1.85 -21.85 4.16
CA ARG A 12 3.14 -21.15 4.29
C ARG A 12 3.09 -19.71 3.76
N ALA A 13 2.40 -19.48 2.64
CA ALA A 13 2.18 -18.15 2.09
C ALA A 13 1.36 -17.28 3.06
N TRP A 14 0.30 -17.85 3.64
CA TRP A 14 -0.51 -17.19 4.66
C TRP A 14 0.31 -16.82 5.90
N GLN A 15 1.12 -17.74 6.41
CA GLN A 15 2.00 -17.48 7.56
C GLN A 15 3.00 -16.36 7.26
N LEU A 16 3.61 -16.34 6.07
CA LEU A 16 4.52 -15.28 5.64
C LEU A 16 3.81 -13.93 5.49
N LYS A 17 2.56 -13.92 5.02
CA LYS A 17 1.75 -12.70 4.97
C LYS A 17 1.48 -12.15 6.38
N GLU A 18 1.02 -12.98 7.31
CA GLU A 18 0.70 -12.50 8.68
C GLU A 18 1.97 -12.03 9.42
N LEU A 19 3.11 -12.69 9.21
CA LEU A 19 4.39 -12.23 9.77
C LEU A 19 4.85 -10.85 9.24
N LEU A 20 4.34 -10.39 8.09
CA LEU A 20 4.66 -9.08 7.54
C LEU A 20 3.76 -7.96 8.10
N ARG A 21 2.70 -8.30 8.84
CA ARG A 21 1.66 -7.35 9.26
C ARG A 21 2.08 -6.44 10.43
N THR A 22 2.99 -6.93 11.26
CA THR A 22 3.41 -6.32 12.52
C THR A 22 4.71 -5.50 12.44
N PRO A 23 5.73 -5.86 11.63
CA PRO A 23 7.04 -5.18 11.61
C PRO A 23 6.98 -3.67 11.43
N LEU A 24 6.01 -3.17 10.65
CA LEU A 24 5.84 -1.74 10.38
C LEU A 24 5.24 -0.95 11.57
N LYS A 25 4.78 -1.63 12.61
CA LYS A 25 4.19 -1.03 13.82
C LYS A 25 5.18 -0.96 14.98
N HIS A 26 6.35 -1.58 14.86
CA HIS A 26 7.36 -1.64 15.92
C HIS A 26 8.34 -0.46 15.85
N PRO A 27 9.00 -0.10 16.97
CA PRO A 27 10.08 0.86 16.98
C PRO A 27 11.18 0.49 15.97
N ILE A 28 11.87 1.49 15.40
CA ILE A 28 12.75 1.32 14.24
C ILE A 28 13.81 0.22 14.38
N GLY A 29 14.37 0.02 15.58
CA GLY A 29 15.36 -1.03 15.85
C GLY A 29 14.76 -2.45 15.75
N GLN A 30 13.56 -2.65 16.31
CA GLN A 30 12.84 -3.91 16.23
C GLN A 30 12.32 -4.15 14.80
N ALA A 31 11.74 -3.13 14.17
CA ALA A 31 11.23 -3.22 12.81
C ALA A 31 12.32 -3.61 11.79
N THR A 32 13.54 -3.11 11.98
CA THR A 32 14.69 -3.46 11.12
C THR A 32 15.02 -4.94 11.21
N THR A 33 15.19 -5.44 12.44
CA THR A 33 15.52 -6.86 12.69
C THR A 33 14.42 -7.79 12.21
N GLU A 34 13.16 -7.44 12.46
CA GLU A 34 12.01 -8.24 12.01
C GLU A 34 11.87 -8.26 10.48
N LEU A 35 12.09 -7.12 9.82
CA LEU A 35 12.05 -7.03 8.36
C LEU A 35 13.16 -7.87 7.73
N ASP A 36 14.38 -7.82 8.29
CA ASP A 36 15.50 -8.63 7.81
C ASP A 36 15.25 -10.13 8.02
N ARG A 37 14.71 -10.52 9.18
CA ARG A 37 14.28 -11.91 9.46
C ARG A 37 13.18 -12.38 8.51
N TRP A 38 12.21 -11.51 8.21
CA TRP A 38 11.15 -11.81 7.27
C TRP A 38 11.70 -12.00 5.85
N VAL A 39 12.54 -11.09 5.36
CA VAL A 39 13.16 -11.17 4.03
C VAL A 39 13.98 -12.46 3.88
N PHE A 40 14.69 -12.88 4.94
CA PHE A 40 15.46 -14.12 4.96
C PHE A 40 14.56 -15.36 4.82
N ARG A 41 13.44 -15.42 5.55
CA ARG A 41 12.46 -16.52 5.47
C ARG A 41 11.73 -16.52 4.11
N ALA A 42 11.28 -15.35 3.67
CA ALA A 42 10.56 -15.16 2.41
C ALA A 42 11.40 -15.54 1.18
N SER A 43 12.71 -15.27 1.21
CA SER A 43 13.63 -15.64 0.12
C SER A 43 13.83 -17.16 -0.01
N ARG A 44 13.62 -17.93 1.07
CA ARG A 44 13.77 -19.39 1.09
C ARG A 44 12.46 -20.17 0.99
N SER A 45 11.32 -19.49 0.85
CA SER A 45 10.00 -20.12 0.80
C SER A 45 9.77 -20.98 -0.45
N ARG A 46 10.55 -20.76 -1.52
CA ARG A 46 10.37 -21.35 -2.86
C ARG A 46 9.00 -21.01 -3.49
N ILE A 47 8.35 -19.95 -3.02
CA ILE A 47 7.10 -19.40 -3.57
C ILE A 47 7.46 -18.17 -4.40
N PRO A 48 7.37 -18.21 -5.74
CA PRO A 48 7.88 -17.16 -6.63
C PRO A 48 7.38 -15.75 -6.28
N GLU A 49 6.11 -15.61 -5.93
CA GLU A 49 5.43 -14.36 -5.60
C GLU A 49 6.01 -13.74 -4.33
N ILE A 50 6.24 -14.57 -3.30
CA ILE A 50 6.80 -14.15 -2.02
C ILE A 50 8.29 -13.82 -2.17
N VAL A 51 9.04 -14.60 -2.94
CA VAL A 51 10.43 -14.32 -3.27
C VAL A 51 10.54 -12.99 -4.04
N GLY A 52 9.64 -12.74 -5.00
CA GLY A 52 9.53 -11.48 -5.71
C GLY A 52 9.26 -10.29 -4.77
N LEU A 53 8.35 -10.46 -3.82
CA LEU A 53 8.07 -9.45 -2.79
C LEU A 53 9.30 -9.18 -1.91
N ALA A 54 10.01 -10.23 -1.47
CA ALA A 54 11.23 -10.09 -0.68
C ALA A 54 12.32 -9.30 -1.42
N LYS A 55 12.48 -9.53 -2.74
CA LYS A 55 13.39 -8.76 -3.59
C LYS A 55 12.99 -7.28 -3.65
N LYS A 56 11.70 -6.97 -3.83
CA LYS A 56 11.19 -5.58 -3.85
C LYS A 56 11.42 -4.87 -2.51
N ILE A 57 11.11 -5.53 -1.39
CA ILE A 57 11.33 -5.00 -0.04
C ILE A 57 12.80 -4.72 0.21
N ARG A 58 13.69 -5.66 -0.16
CA ARG A 58 15.15 -5.46 -0.04
C ARG A 58 15.63 -4.24 -0.81
N ARG A 59 15.16 -4.05 -2.06
CA ARG A 59 15.51 -2.89 -2.88
C ARG A 59 15.00 -1.56 -2.29
N ARG A 60 13.83 -1.56 -1.65
CA ARG A 60 13.21 -0.35 -1.08
C ARG A 60 13.42 -0.19 0.43
N ARG A 61 14.28 -1.01 1.05
CA ARG A 61 14.54 -1.03 2.50
C ARG A 61 14.83 0.36 3.09
N PRO A 62 15.69 1.21 2.49
CA PRO A 62 15.93 2.55 3.04
C PRO A 62 14.66 3.42 3.09
N GLY A 63 13.82 3.33 2.07
CA GLY A 63 12.54 4.06 2.02
C GLY A 63 11.53 3.57 3.05
N ILE A 64 11.45 2.24 3.23
CA ILE A 64 10.55 1.62 4.22
C ILE A 64 10.96 2.02 5.64
N LEU A 65 12.25 1.97 5.97
CA LEU A 65 12.73 2.39 7.29
C LEU A 65 12.53 3.88 7.54
N ARG A 66 12.67 4.71 6.49
CA ARG A 66 12.39 6.15 6.57
C ARG A 66 10.91 6.43 6.86
N THR A 67 9.99 5.60 6.40
CA THR A 67 8.55 5.77 6.72
C THR A 67 8.17 5.37 8.14
N ILE A 68 8.99 4.57 8.82
CA ILE A 68 8.75 4.14 10.20
C ILE A 68 9.21 5.23 11.20
N ARG A 69 10.29 5.94 10.88
CA ARG A 69 10.87 6.99 11.75
C ARG A 69 9.86 8.06 12.23
N PRO A 70 8.94 8.60 11.41
CA PRO A 70 8.01 9.64 11.84
C PRO A 70 6.79 9.11 12.60
N GLY A 71 6.54 7.79 12.62
CA GLY A 71 5.36 7.20 13.23
C GLY A 71 4.02 7.64 12.60
N TYR A 72 4.03 8.16 11.36
CA TYR A 72 2.80 8.61 10.71
C TYR A 72 1.84 7.43 10.52
N SER A 73 0.60 7.61 10.99
CA SER A 73 -0.45 6.63 10.75
C SER A 73 -0.78 6.57 9.26
N ASN A 74 -1.04 5.36 8.76
CA ASN A 74 -1.49 5.16 7.38
C ASN A 74 -2.85 5.81 7.11
N ALA A 75 -3.57 6.23 8.15
CA ALA A 75 -4.92 6.81 8.07
C ALA A 75 -5.02 7.98 7.09
N ARG A 76 -4.00 8.85 7.03
CA ARG A 76 -4.01 10.01 6.10
C ARG A 76 -3.89 9.58 4.65
N LEU A 77 -3.03 8.60 4.38
CA LEU A 77 -2.87 8.01 3.05
C LEU A 77 -4.13 7.23 2.65
N GLU A 78 -4.70 6.45 3.58
CA GLU A 78 -5.94 5.72 3.34
C GLU A 78 -7.14 6.64 3.08
N ALA A 79 -7.24 7.75 3.81
CA ALA A 79 -8.25 8.77 3.54
C ALA A 79 -8.11 9.37 2.14
N PHE A 80 -6.87 9.63 1.70
CA PHE A 80 -6.58 10.12 0.36
C PHE A 80 -6.93 9.08 -0.72
N ASP A 81 -6.49 7.83 -0.54
CA ASP A 81 -6.81 6.72 -1.43
C ASP A 81 -8.32 6.50 -1.55
N ASN A 82 -9.06 6.60 -0.45
CA ASN A 82 -10.51 6.49 -0.46
C ASN A 82 -11.17 7.64 -1.23
N ARG A 83 -10.69 8.88 -1.09
CA ARG A 83 -11.16 10.02 -1.90
C ARG A 83 -10.91 9.80 -3.39
N ILE A 84 -9.74 9.29 -3.77
CA ILE A 84 -9.44 8.95 -5.17
C ILE A 84 -10.38 7.85 -5.66
N LYS A 85 -10.56 6.76 -4.91
CA LYS A 85 -11.44 5.66 -5.29
C LYS A 85 -12.90 6.12 -5.48
N VAL A 86 -13.39 7.03 -4.63
CA VAL A 86 -14.72 7.65 -4.83
C VAL A 86 -14.74 8.49 -6.10
N THR A 87 -13.69 9.28 -6.33
CA THR A 87 -13.53 10.11 -7.55
C THR A 87 -13.57 9.26 -8.82
N ILE A 88 -12.85 8.13 -8.85
CA ILE A 88 -12.87 7.18 -9.97
C ILE A 88 -14.28 6.65 -10.23
N ARG A 89 -15.06 6.33 -9.18
CA ARG A 89 -16.44 5.83 -9.33
C ARG A 89 -17.41 6.87 -9.89
N MET A 90 -17.26 8.14 -9.54
CA MET A 90 -18.11 9.20 -10.12
C MET A 90 -17.68 9.57 -11.54
N ALA A 91 -16.42 9.34 -11.89
CA ALA A 91 -15.88 9.58 -13.22
C ALA A 91 -16.27 8.49 -14.24
N TYR A 92 -17.07 7.48 -13.84
CA TYR A 92 -17.66 6.55 -14.79
C TYR A 92 -18.51 7.34 -15.80
N GLY A 93 -18.12 7.28 -17.08
CA GLY A 93 -18.71 8.08 -18.16
C GLY A 93 -17.81 9.19 -18.69
N PHE A 94 -16.63 9.44 -18.10
CA PHE A 94 -15.65 10.31 -18.72
C PHE A 94 -15.02 9.63 -19.94
N HIS A 95 -15.05 10.32 -21.07
CA HIS A 95 -14.42 9.86 -22.32
C HIS A 95 -12.90 9.95 -22.30
N HIS A 96 -12.32 10.86 -21.49
CA HIS A 96 -10.88 11.11 -21.41
C HIS A 96 -10.36 11.01 -19.98
N VAL A 97 -9.18 10.39 -19.82
CA VAL A 97 -8.52 10.22 -18.52
C VAL A 97 -8.10 11.56 -17.91
N ASP A 98 -7.82 12.56 -18.73
CA ASP A 98 -7.41 13.89 -18.27
C ASP A 98 -8.49 14.56 -17.41
N ASN A 99 -9.76 14.32 -17.71
CA ASN A 99 -10.89 14.82 -16.92
C ASN A 99 -10.93 14.18 -15.53
N LEU A 100 -10.60 12.89 -15.42
CA LEU A 100 -10.47 12.19 -14.14
C LEU A 100 -9.29 12.75 -13.34
N ILE A 101 -8.14 12.96 -13.99
CA ILE A 101 -6.95 13.52 -13.34
C ILE A 101 -7.25 14.93 -12.82
N ALA A 102 -7.87 15.78 -13.64
CA ALA A 102 -8.28 17.12 -13.24
C ALA A 102 -9.24 17.10 -12.04
N LEU A 103 -10.22 16.20 -12.04
CA LEU A 103 -11.15 16.06 -10.92
C LEU A 103 -10.48 15.54 -9.63
N VAL A 104 -9.50 14.64 -9.75
CA VAL A 104 -8.68 14.20 -8.62
C VAL A 104 -7.85 15.36 -8.07
N MET A 105 -7.20 16.14 -8.92
CA MET A 105 -6.43 17.33 -8.52
C MET A 105 -7.32 18.37 -7.85
N LEU A 106 -8.51 18.61 -8.39
CA LEU A 106 -9.52 19.50 -7.82
C LEU A 106 -9.93 19.06 -6.41
N ARG A 107 -10.33 17.79 -6.25
CA ARG A 107 -10.83 17.27 -4.98
C ARG A 107 -9.74 17.04 -3.95
N CYS A 108 -8.53 16.69 -4.35
CA CYS A 108 -7.46 16.25 -3.44
C CYS A 108 -6.35 17.28 -3.26
N GLY A 109 -6.25 18.28 -4.14
CA GLY A 109 -5.20 19.31 -4.12
C GLY A 109 -5.42 20.44 -3.11
N GLY A 110 -6.57 20.50 -2.44
CA GLY A 110 -6.85 21.52 -1.42
C GLY A 110 -6.95 22.94 -1.98
N LEU A 111 -7.29 23.08 -3.26
CA LEU A 111 -7.48 24.37 -3.92
C LEU A 111 -8.67 25.10 -3.27
N ASP A 112 -8.43 26.30 -2.74
CA ASP A 112 -9.50 27.21 -2.29
C ASP A 112 -10.14 27.86 -3.51
N ILE A 113 -11.18 27.22 -4.05
CA ILE A 113 -11.91 27.75 -5.20
C ILE A 113 -13.08 28.57 -4.69
N ARG A 114 -12.87 29.88 -4.71
CA ARG A 114 -13.93 30.86 -4.46
C ARG A 114 -14.74 31.02 -5.73
N LEU A 115 -15.98 30.54 -5.71
CA LEU A 115 -16.91 30.78 -6.80
C LEU A 115 -17.20 32.29 -6.88
N PRO A 116 -17.21 32.89 -8.09
CA PRO A 116 -17.64 34.26 -8.24
C PRO A 116 -19.09 34.38 -7.76
N GLN A 117 -19.37 35.39 -6.93
CA GLN A 117 -20.74 35.68 -6.53
C GLN A 117 -21.52 36.16 -7.76
N PRO A 118 -22.77 35.68 -7.95
CA PRO A 118 -23.59 36.18 -9.04
C PRO A 118 -23.76 37.68 -8.85
N ALA A 119 -23.43 38.46 -9.88
CA ALA A 119 -23.81 39.86 -9.94
C ALA A 119 -25.34 39.90 -10.00
N ILE A 120 -25.96 40.39 -8.93
CA ILE A 120 -27.39 40.69 -8.87
C ILE A 120 -27.64 41.99 -9.62
#